data_AF-A0A7W2Y4Q6-F1
#
_entry.id   AF-A0A7W2Y4Q6-F1
#
_cell.length_a   1.000
_cell.length_b   1.000
_cell.length_c   1.000
_cell.angle_alpha   90.00
_cell.angle_beta   90.00
_cell.angle_gamma   90.00
#
_symmetry.space_group_name_H-M   'P 1'
#
loop_
_entity.id
_entity.type
_entity.pdbx_description
1 polymer ?
#
loop_
_entity_poly.entity_id
_entity_poly.type
_entity_poly.pdbx_seq_one_letter_code
_entity_poly.pdbx_strand_id
1 'polypeptide(L)'
;MKKLLILIVAGALYFHYYPNEKLNSWFFEQKEMALSYFSDATDTKVRLKSDKIYQDLSRDFGQFTSQEKAYVAEITSSREKVKIFNEQYCKSKKQTPKLHRDNLTKVCYTISKYSNLL
;
A
#
# COMPACT_ATOMS: atom_id res chain seq x y z
N MET A 1 -12.57 45.17 13.97
CA MET A 1 -11.96 43.84 14.25
C MET A 1 -12.72 43.00 15.29
N LYS A 2 -13.31 43.59 16.35
CA LYS A 2 -14.05 42.82 17.38
C LYS A 2 -15.29 42.07 16.87
N LYS A 3 -16.08 42.65 15.95
CA LYS A 3 -17.30 42.03 15.40
C LYS A 3 -17.02 40.82 14.49
N LEU A 4 -15.88 40.82 13.80
CA LEU A 4 -15.47 39.70 12.94
C LEU A 4 -15.11 38.47 13.77
N LEU A 5 -14.37 38.67 14.87
CA LEU A 5 -14.03 37.62 15.82
C LEU A 5 -15.28 37.00 16.45
N ILE A 6 -16.27 37.83 16.82
CA ILE A 6 -17.53 37.33 17.38
C ILE A 6 -18.31 36.47 16.38
N LEU A 7 -18.35 36.85 15.10
CA LEU A 7 -19.01 36.07 14.05
C LEU A 7 -18.33 34.71 13.81
N ILE A 8 -16.99 34.69 13.82
CA ILE A 8 -16.22 33.44 13.68
C ILE A 8 -16.49 32.51 14.87
N VAL A 9 -16.45 33.04 16.10
CA VAL A 9 -16.71 32.27 17.33
C VAL A 9 -18.16 31.75 17.37
N ALA A 10 -19.14 32.59 17.01
CA ALA A 10 -20.53 32.19 16.95
C ALA A 10 -20.78 31.11 15.88
N GLY A 11 -20.15 31.24 14.71
CA GLY A 11 -20.21 30.21 13.66
C GLY A 11 -19.63 28.87 14.12
N ALA A 12 -18.45 28.89 14.77
CA ALA A 12 -17.82 27.67 15.28
C ALA A 12 -18.68 26.98 16.35
N LEU A 13 -19.27 27.73 17.29
CA LEU A 13 -20.18 27.19 18.29
C LEU A 13 -21.45 26.63 17.65
N TYR A 14 -22.02 27.31 16.65
CA TYR A 14 -23.20 26.83 15.94
C TYR A 14 -22.95 25.50 15.22
N PHE A 15 -21.84 25.39 14.49
CA PHE A 15 -21.46 24.12 13.83
C PHE A 15 -21.10 23.01 14.82
N HIS A 16 -20.59 23.36 16.00
CA HIS A 16 -20.29 22.39 17.06
C HIS A 16 -21.54 21.82 17.73
N TYR A 17 -22.53 22.67 18.02
CA TYR A 17 -23.73 22.27 18.78
C TYR A 17 -24.94 21.89 17.92
N TYR A 18 -25.00 22.32 16.65
CA TYR A 18 -26.07 22.00 15.71
C TYR A 18 -25.50 21.28 14.47
N PRO A 19 -25.03 20.03 14.62
CA PRO A 19 -24.57 19.22 13.50
C PRO A 19 -25.75 18.97 12.55
N ASN A 20 -25.79 19.69 11.44
CA ASN A 20 -26.84 19.58 10.47
C ASN A 20 -26.60 18.31 9.64
N GLU A 21 -27.46 17.30 9.79
CA GLU A 21 -27.27 15.94 9.25
C GLU A 21 -26.95 15.94 7.74
N LYS A 22 -27.58 16.84 6.99
CA LYS A 22 -27.41 16.99 5.54
C LYS A 22 -26.05 17.59 5.14
N LEU A 23 -25.46 18.42 6.00
CA LEU A 23 -24.16 19.06 5.75
C LEU A 23 -23.03 18.08 6.12
N ASN A 24 -23.24 17.29 7.17
CA ASN A 24 -22.36 16.18 7.52
C ASN A 24 -22.37 15.09 6.44
N SER A 25 -23.54 14.66 5.96
CA SER A 25 -23.61 13.62 4.91
C SER A 25 -22.90 14.05 3.63
N TRP A 26 -23.11 15.28 3.16
CA TRP A 26 -22.39 15.82 2.00
C TRP A 26 -20.88 15.90 2.24
N PHE A 27 -20.44 16.33 3.42
CA PHE A 27 -19.01 16.37 3.76
C PHE A 27 -18.39 14.96 3.82
N PHE A 28 -19.10 13.98 4.39
CA PHE A 28 -18.66 12.60 4.44
C PHE A 28 -18.62 11.96 3.05
N GLU A 29 -19.62 12.19 2.21
CA GLU A 29 -19.63 11.73 0.81
C GLU A 29 -18.45 12.31 0.03
N GLN A 30 -18.18 13.61 0.17
CA GLN A 30 -17.03 14.25 -0.49
C GLN A 30 -15.69 13.70 0.03
N LYS A 31 -15.61 13.41 1.33
CA LYS A 31 -14.42 12.79 1.94
C LYS A 31 -14.21 11.36 1.45
N GLU A 32 -15.26 10.54 1.41
CA GLU A 32 -15.18 9.17 0.92
C GLU A 32 -14.88 9.13 -0.57
N MET A 33 -15.49 10.01 -1.37
CA MET A 33 -15.18 10.14 -2.79
C MET A 33 -13.72 10.54 -3.01
N ALA A 34 -13.20 11.51 -2.27
CA ALA A 34 -11.79 11.87 -2.36
C ALA A 34 -10.89 10.67 -1.99
N LEU A 35 -11.19 10.00 -0.89
CA LEU A 35 -10.44 8.82 -0.44
C LEU A 35 -10.51 7.66 -1.43
N SER A 36 -11.65 7.41 -2.06
CA SER A 36 -11.80 6.35 -3.05
C SER A 36 -11.02 6.65 -4.33
N TYR A 37 -11.07 7.89 -4.84
CA TYR A 37 -10.24 8.32 -5.97
C TYR A 37 -8.74 8.19 -5.66
N PHE A 38 -8.30 8.57 -4.46
CA PHE A 38 -6.90 8.37 -4.05
C PHE A 38 -6.57 6.89 -3.86
N SER A 39 -7.48 6.10 -3.31
CA SER A 39 -7.32 4.65 -3.14
C SER A 39 -7.16 3.96 -4.50
N ASP A 40 -7.99 4.26 -5.49
CA ASP A 40 -7.92 3.63 -6.82
C ASP A 40 -6.66 4.03 -7.59
N ALA A 41 -6.27 5.31 -7.50
CA ALA A 41 -5.04 5.81 -8.12
C ALA A 41 -3.77 5.25 -7.44
N THR A 42 -3.83 5.07 -6.12
CA THR A 42 -2.72 4.43 -5.39
C THR A 42 -2.70 2.92 -5.63
N ASP A 43 -3.84 2.24 -5.67
CA ASP A 43 -3.96 0.80 -5.90
C ASP A 43 -3.37 0.40 -7.26
N THR A 44 -3.72 1.11 -8.33
CA THR A 44 -3.14 0.86 -9.67
C THR A 44 -1.63 1.09 -9.70
N LYS A 45 -1.14 2.18 -9.11
CA LYS A 45 0.30 2.46 -9.02
C LYS A 45 1.02 1.40 -8.18
N VAL A 46 0.41 0.96 -7.09
CA VAL A 46 0.90 -0.03 -6.15
C VAL A 46 0.96 -1.42 -6.79
N ARG A 47 -0.09 -1.84 -7.48
CA ARG A 47 -0.18 -3.11 -8.21
C ARG A 47 0.84 -3.18 -9.34
N LEU A 48 1.02 -2.08 -10.07
CA LEU A 48 2.09 -1.95 -11.07
C LEU A 48 3.48 -2.19 -10.46
N LYS A 49 3.71 -1.91 -9.17
CA LYS A 49 5.01 -2.16 -8.52
C LYS A 49 5.21 -3.63 -8.15
N SER A 50 4.20 -4.30 -7.60
CA SER A 50 4.31 -5.73 -7.32
C SER A 50 4.51 -6.53 -8.62
N ASP A 51 3.83 -6.11 -9.70
CA ASP A 51 4.02 -6.69 -11.04
C ASP A 51 5.45 -6.45 -11.56
N LYS A 52 6.04 -5.27 -11.32
CA LYS A 52 7.43 -4.97 -11.69
C LYS A 52 8.43 -5.87 -10.96
N ILE A 53 8.22 -6.14 -9.68
CA ILE A 53 9.05 -7.08 -8.91
C ILE A 53 8.99 -8.47 -9.54
N TYR A 54 7.79 -8.94 -9.89
CA TYR A 54 7.63 -10.22 -10.59
C TYR A 54 8.33 -10.24 -11.96
N GLN A 55 8.15 -9.18 -12.77
CA GLN A 55 8.78 -9.05 -14.09
C GLN A 55 10.30 -9.05 -14.03
N ASP A 56 10.89 -8.43 -13.01
CA ASP A 56 12.34 -8.44 -12.84
C ASP A 56 12.85 -9.82 -12.38
N LEU A 57 12.13 -10.48 -11.48
CA LEU A 57 12.45 -11.83 -11.03
C LEU A 57 12.28 -12.87 -12.15
N SER A 58 11.34 -12.67 -13.07
CA SER A 58 11.05 -13.63 -14.14
C SER A 58 12.22 -13.82 -15.10
N ARG A 59 13.08 -12.80 -15.26
CA ARG A 59 14.34 -12.90 -16.01
C ARG A 59 15.32 -13.90 -15.41
N ASP A 60 15.21 -14.12 -14.10
CA ASP A 60 16.03 -15.02 -13.31
C ASP A 60 15.38 -16.40 -13.10
N PHE A 61 14.18 -16.65 -13.64
CA PHE A 61 13.45 -17.91 -13.43
C PHE A 61 14.12 -19.16 -13.99
N GLY A 62 15.20 -19.03 -14.76
CA GLY A 62 16.01 -20.19 -15.20
C GLY A 62 16.56 -21.03 -14.04
N GLN A 63 16.78 -20.43 -12.86
CA GLN A 63 17.31 -21.12 -11.67
C GLN A 63 16.24 -21.46 -10.61
N PHE A 64 14.98 -21.14 -10.89
CA PHE A 64 13.85 -21.42 -10.01
C PHE A 64 13.18 -22.72 -10.45
N THR A 65 12.80 -23.56 -9.49
CA THR A 65 11.89 -24.68 -9.73
C THR A 65 10.49 -24.19 -10.04
N SER A 66 9.64 -25.04 -10.62
CA SER A 66 8.23 -24.68 -10.92
C SER A 66 7.46 -24.27 -9.66
N GLN A 67 7.72 -24.92 -8.53
CA GLN A 67 7.13 -24.61 -7.23
C GLN A 67 7.57 -23.24 -6.72
N GLU A 68 8.85 -22.92 -6.85
CA GLU A 68 9.37 -21.62 -6.44
C GLU A 68 8.84 -20.49 -7.33
N LYS A 69 8.68 -20.70 -8.64
CA LYS A 69 8.04 -19.72 -9.54
C LYS A 69 6.60 -19.44 -9.13
N ALA A 70 5.83 -20.49 -8.81
CA ALA A 70 4.46 -20.35 -8.33
C ALA A 70 4.41 -19.57 -7.01
N TYR A 71 5.33 -19.87 -6.09
CA TYR A 71 5.42 -19.14 -4.83
C TYR A 71 5.85 -17.67 -5.02
N VAL A 72 6.79 -17.40 -5.93
CA VAL A 72 7.16 -16.02 -6.31
C VAL A 72 5.96 -15.27 -6.90
N ALA A 73 5.16 -15.90 -7.76
CA ALA A 73 3.93 -15.31 -8.29
C ALA A 73 2.91 -15.01 -7.17
N GLU A 74 2.79 -15.89 -6.18
CA GLU A 74 1.91 -15.69 -5.03
C GLU A 74 2.34 -14.49 -4.18
N ILE A 75 3.62 -14.39 -3.82
CA ILE A 75 4.12 -13.29 -2.98
C ILE A 75 4.10 -11.94 -3.71
N THR A 76 4.23 -11.93 -5.04
CA THR A 76 4.20 -10.73 -5.88
C THR A 76 2.80 -10.38 -6.40
N SER A 77 1.77 -11.12 -6.00
CA SER A 77 0.39 -10.86 -6.44
C SER A 77 -0.19 -9.56 -5.89
N SER A 78 0.40 -9.01 -4.81
CA SER A 78 0.03 -7.71 -4.25
C SER A 78 1.19 -7.12 -3.43
N ARG A 79 1.19 -5.79 -3.28
CA ARG A 79 2.17 -5.11 -2.42
C ARG A 79 2.12 -5.57 -0.96
N GLU A 80 0.94 -5.84 -0.43
CA GLU A 80 0.80 -6.29 0.96
C GLU A 80 1.54 -7.61 1.20
N LYS A 81 1.40 -8.57 0.28
CA LYS A 81 2.13 -9.84 0.35
C LYS A 81 3.64 -9.64 0.21
N VAL A 82 4.08 -8.76 -0.69
CA VAL A 82 5.50 -8.41 -0.82
C VAL A 82 6.03 -7.81 0.47
N LYS A 83 5.26 -6.91 1.12
CA LYS A 83 5.64 -6.28 2.38
C LYS A 83 5.74 -7.30 3.51
N ILE A 84 4.73 -8.15 3.67
CA ILE A 84 4.74 -9.24 4.67
C ILE A 84 5.96 -10.14 4.45
N PHE A 85 6.21 -10.56 3.21
CA PHE A 85 7.37 -11.38 2.87
C PHE A 85 8.70 -10.67 3.19
N ASN A 86 8.81 -9.38 2.84
CA ASN A 86 9.99 -8.57 3.09
C ASN A 86 10.30 -8.45 4.59
N GLU A 87 9.30 -8.15 5.43
CA GLU A 87 9.46 -8.11 6.89
C GLU A 87 9.81 -9.49 7.45
N GLN A 88 9.09 -10.52 7.01
CA GLN A 88 9.18 -11.86 7.59
C GLN A 88 10.48 -12.59 7.25
N TYR A 89 11.04 -12.40 6.06
CA TYR A 89 12.20 -13.17 5.57
C TYR A 89 13.39 -12.30 5.20
N CYS A 90 13.19 -11.18 4.51
CA CYS A 90 14.31 -10.38 4.00
C CYS A 90 14.96 -9.52 5.09
N LYS A 91 14.17 -8.76 5.84
CA LYS A 91 14.66 -7.90 6.93
C LYS A 91 15.07 -8.70 8.17
N SER A 92 14.28 -9.72 8.51
CA SER A 92 14.57 -10.64 9.62
C SER A 92 15.73 -11.61 9.33
N LYS A 93 16.16 -11.71 8.07
CA LYS A 93 17.16 -12.67 7.56
C LYS A 93 16.79 -14.13 7.84
N LYS A 94 15.50 -14.45 7.90
CA LYS A 94 14.98 -15.82 8.11
C LYS A 94 14.91 -16.58 6.79
N GLN A 95 15.23 -17.87 6.85
CA GLN A 95 15.06 -18.80 5.72
C GLN A 95 13.59 -19.22 5.57
N THR A 96 13.23 -19.73 4.39
CA THR A 96 11.92 -20.34 4.13
C THR A 96 12.11 -21.66 3.36
N PRO A 97 11.39 -22.74 3.70
CA PRO A 97 11.47 -23.99 2.94
C PRO A 97 10.89 -23.87 1.53
N LYS A 98 10.15 -22.78 1.23
CA LYS A 98 9.52 -22.55 -0.07
C LYS A 98 10.45 -21.93 -1.12
N LEU A 99 11.65 -21.46 -0.73
CA LEU A 99 12.66 -20.92 -1.63
C LEU A 99 14.04 -21.44 -1.21
N HIS A 100 14.80 -21.93 -2.18
CA HIS A 100 16.22 -22.19 -1.97
C HIS A 100 16.94 -20.89 -1.57
N ARG A 101 18.00 -21.02 -0.78
CA ARG A 101 18.74 -19.88 -0.21
C ARG A 101 19.18 -18.85 -1.26
N ASP A 102 19.65 -19.31 -2.41
CA ASP A 102 20.12 -18.43 -3.48
C ASP A 102 18.94 -17.68 -4.13
N ASN A 103 17.82 -18.38 -4.34
CA ASN A 103 16.58 -17.81 -4.86
C ASN A 103 15.97 -16.81 -3.86
N LEU A 104 15.97 -17.11 -2.56
CA LEU A 104 15.55 -16.19 -1.52
C LEU A 104 16.41 -14.91 -1.54
N THR A 105 17.72 -15.05 -1.69
CA THR A 105 18.64 -13.90 -1.77
C THR A 105 18.31 -13.02 -2.97
N LYS A 106 18.03 -13.61 -4.14
CA LYS A 106 17.60 -12.88 -5.34
C LYS A 106 16.26 -12.19 -5.19
N VAL A 107 15.29 -12.86 -4.57
CA VAL A 107 13.97 -12.27 -4.26
C VAL A 107 14.14 -11.06 -3.34
N CYS A 108 14.87 -11.21 -2.24
CA CYS A 108 15.10 -10.11 -1.30
C CYS A 108 15.89 -8.95 -1.90
N TYR A 109 16.89 -9.24 -2.74
CA TYR A 109 17.63 -8.21 -3.47
C TYR A 109 16.75 -7.46 -4.47
N THR A 110 15.84 -8.15 -5.16
CA THR A 110 14.93 -7.49 -6.09
C THR A 110 13.92 -6.63 -5.35
N ILE A 111 13.34 -7.14 -4.26
CA ILE A 111 12.43 -6.38 -3.38
C ILE A 111 13.12 -5.11 -2.83
N SER A 112 14.40 -5.18 -2.45
CA SER A 112 15.11 -4.03 -1.89
C SER A 112 15.24 -2.86 -2.86
N LYS A 113 15.33 -3.11 -4.18
CA LYS A 113 15.32 -2.07 -5.22
C LYS A 113 14.02 -1.27 -5.25
N TYR A 114 12.93 -1.86 -4.77
CA TYR A 114 11.61 -1.25 -4.73
C TYR A 114 11.17 -0.88 -3.30
N SER A 115 12.06 -1.02 -2.30
CA SER A 115 11.74 -0.84 -0.87
C SER A 115 11.18 0.53 -0.49
N ASN A 116 11.60 1.60 -1.18
CA ASN A 116 11.09 2.96 -0.97
C ASN A 116 9.62 3.14 -1.42
N LEU A 117 9.05 2.12 -2.07
CA LEU A 117 7.70 2.12 -2.64
C LEU A 117 6.82 1.01 -2.03
N LEU A 118 7.38 0.23 -1.09
CA LEU A 118 6.71 -0.87 -0.38
C LEU A 118 6.07 -0.45 0.94
#